data_AF-A0A2N7QCN4-F1
#
_entry.id   AF-A0A2N7QCN4-F1
#
_cell.length_a   1.000
_cell.length_b   1.000
_cell.length_c   1.000
_cell.angle_alpha   90.00
_cell.angle_beta   90.00
_cell.angle_gamma   90.00
#
_symmetry.space_group_name_H-M   'P 1'
#
loop_
_entity.id
_entity.type
_entity.pdbx_description
1 polymer ?
#
loop_
_entity_poly.entity_id
_entity_poly.type
_entity_poly.pdbx_seq_one_letter_code
_entity_poly.pdbx_strand_id
1 'polypeptide(L)'
;NIFTEIKTENQINRLTSRANPRKVERVPAGAEFEGVMIFDVYKEEDIKLLKIIFSGMKMLEDSYLGGYGSRGSGRIKFTKISIKWRSKEFYLGKGETESIVAEGGLDNVMEKIKELSI
;
A
#
# COMPACT_ATOMS: atom_id res chain seq x y z
N ASN A 1 -17.11 6.14 -19.47
CA ASN A 1 -15.81 5.93 -18.79
C ASN A 1 -15.94 6.42 -17.35
N ILE A 2 -16.17 5.50 -16.40
CA ILE A 2 -16.44 5.82 -14.97
C ILE A 2 -15.32 5.19 -14.11
N PHE A 3 -14.06 5.43 -14.45
CA PHE A 3 -12.92 5.04 -13.59
C PHE A 3 -12.41 6.19 -12.72
N THR A 4 -12.80 7.42 -13.08
CA THR A 4 -12.39 8.66 -12.43
C THR A 4 -13.60 9.57 -12.22
N GLU A 5 -13.49 10.49 -11.28
CA GLU A 5 -14.46 11.54 -11.03
C GLU A 5 -13.79 12.92 -11.00
N ILE A 6 -14.55 13.96 -11.36
CA ILE A 6 -14.09 15.35 -11.26
C ILE A 6 -14.56 15.92 -9.93
N LYS A 7 -13.62 16.16 -9.02
CA LYS A 7 -13.83 16.93 -7.80
C LYS A 7 -13.59 18.41 -8.09
N THR A 8 -14.55 19.28 -7.74
CA THR A 8 -14.31 20.72 -7.75
C THR A 8 -13.84 21.17 -6.38
N GLU A 9 -12.72 21.89 -6.31
CA GLU A 9 -12.26 22.59 -5.11
C GLU A 9 -12.32 24.09 -5.34
N ASN A 10 -12.44 24.87 -4.27
CA ASN A 10 -12.53 26.33 -4.37
C ASN A 10 -11.56 26.99 -3.40
N GLN A 11 -10.89 28.05 -3.85
CA GLN A 11 -10.18 28.97 -2.98
C GLN A 11 -10.99 30.26 -2.86
N ILE A 12 -11.33 30.65 -1.64
CA ILE A 12 -12.13 31.86 -1.38
C ILE A 12 -11.18 32.95 -0.89
N ASN A 13 -11.22 34.12 -1.54
CA ASN A 13 -10.50 35.30 -1.08
C ASN A 13 -11.11 35.77 0.25
N ARG A 14 -10.30 35.85 1.31
CA ARG A 14 -10.77 36.18 2.67
C ARG A 14 -11.28 37.61 2.84
N LEU A 15 -10.89 38.54 1.95
CA LEU A 15 -11.30 39.95 2.01
C LEU A 15 -12.55 40.20 1.14
N THR A 16 -12.54 39.68 -0.09
CA THR A 16 -13.59 39.97 -1.08
C THR A 16 -14.66 38.89 -1.18
N SER A 17 -14.48 37.76 -0.48
CA SER A 17 -15.32 36.56 -0.60
C SER A 17 -15.41 35.99 -2.02
N ARG A 18 -14.52 36.40 -2.93
CA ARG A 18 -14.53 35.95 -4.32
C ARG A 18 -14.06 34.49 -4.41
N ALA A 19 -14.82 33.67 -5.13
CA ALA A 19 -14.49 32.29 -5.43
C ALA A 19 -13.47 32.17 -6.59
N ASN A 20 -12.59 31.17 -6.49
CA ASN A 20 -11.69 30.73 -7.54
C ASN A 20 -11.73 29.19 -7.65
N PRO A 21 -12.75 28.63 -8.32
CA PRO A 21 -12.95 27.18 -8.41
C PRO A 21 -11.97 26.54 -9.39
N ARG A 22 -11.52 25.34 -9.04
CA ARG A 22 -10.66 24.49 -9.86
C ARG A 22 -11.22 23.07 -9.91
N LYS A 23 -11.12 22.42 -11.06
CA LYS A 23 -11.53 21.02 -11.26
C LYS A 23 -10.30 20.13 -11.16
N VAL A 24 -10.41 19.02 -10.42
CA VAL A 24 -9.35 18.03 -10.25
C VAL A 24 -9.97 16.66 -10.50
N GLU A 25 -9.39 15.91 -11.43
CA GLU A 25 -9.75 14.51 -11.65
C GLU A 25 -9.10 13.63 -10.57
N ARG A 26 -9.85 12.66 -10.05
CA ARG A 26 -9.36 11.69 -9.06
C ARG A 26 -10.03 10.33 -9.21
N VAL A 27 -9.41 9.32 -8.62
CA VAL A 27 -10.03 8.00 -8.45
C VAL A 27 -11.14 8.10 -7.39
N PRO A 28 -12.35 7.56 -7.63
CA PRO A 28 -13.42 7.52 -6.65
C PRO A 28 -13.03 6.73 -5.40
N ALA A 29 -13.59 7.11 -4.25
CA ALA A 29 -13.38 6.37 -3.01
C ALA A 29 -13.96 4.94 -3.13
N GLY A 30 -13.22 3.96 -2.60
CA GLY A 30 -13.62 2.55 -2.65
C GLY A 30 -13.11 1.78 -3.88
N ALA A 31 -12.40 2.43 -4.80
CA ALA A 31 -11.70 1.71 -5.86
C ALA A 31 -10.61 0.79 -5.28
N GLU A 32 -10.52 -0.44 -5.79
CA GLU A 32 -9.52 -1.43 -5.40
C GLU A 32 -8.43 -1.54 -6.48
N PHE A 33 -7.18 -1.69 -6.04
CA PHE A 33 -6.02 -1.88 -6.92
C PHE A 33 -5.27 -3.12 -6.48
N GLU A 34 -4.88 -3.96 -7.43
CA GLU A 34 -3.95 -5.05 -7.19
C GLU A 34 -2.51 -4.53 -7.32
N GLY A 35 -1.66 -4.91 -6.38
CA GLY A 35 -0.25 -4.52 -6.35
C GLY A 35 0.62 -5.70 -5.93
N VAL A 36 1.83 -5.76 -6.49
CA VAL A 36 2.83 -6.78 -6.19
C VAL A 36 4.13 -6.09 -5.81
N MET A 37 4.75 -6.57 -4.72
CA MET A 37 6.09 -6.16 -4.31
C MET A 37 6.98 -7.40 -4.30
N ILE A 38 8.17 -7.28 -4.90
CA ILE A 38 9.19 -8.32 -4.88
C ILE A 38 10.27 -7.87 -3.89
N PHE A 39 10.63 -8.76 -2.97
CA PHE A 39 11.68 -8.53 -1.98
C PHE A 39 12.73 -9.63 -2.13
N ASP A 40 13.94 -9.25 -2.51
CA ASP A 40 15.05 -10.18 -2.68
C ASP A 40 15.78 -10.37 -1.36
N VAL A 41 16.04 -11.63 -1.00
CA VAL A 41 16.81 -12.02 0.18
C VAL A 41 18.20 -12.47 -0.28
N TYR A 42 19.23 -11.69 0.04
CA TYR A 42 20.62 -12.03 -0.29
C TYR A 42 21.33 -12.71 0.88
N LYS A 43 20.91 -12.38 2.10
CA LYS A 43 21.37 -13.00 3.35
C LYS A 43 20.18 -13.27 4.27
N GLU A 44 20.30 -14.25 5.15
CA GLU A 44 19.22 -14.63 6.06
C GLU A 44 18.74 -13.46 6.94
N GLU A 45 19.63 -12.54 7.31
CA GLU A 45 19.27 -11.38 8.13
C GLU A 45 18.37 -10.36 7.41
N ASP A 46 18.33 -10.38 6.07
CA ASP A 46 17.50 -9.47 5.27
C ASP A 46 16.01 -9.66 5.56
N ILE A 47 15.60 -10.86 6.02
CA ILE A 47 14.23 -11.17 6.43
C ILE A 47 13.74 -10.18 7.50
N LYS A 48 14.63 -9.71 8.38
CA LYS A 48 14.29 -8.73 9.43
C LYS A 48 13.87 -7.38 8.86
N LEU A 49 14.26 -7.04 7.63
CA LEU A 49 13.89 -5.80 6.96
C LEU A 49 12.43 -5.78 6.53
N LEU A 50 11.76 -6.95 6.40
CA LEU A 50 10.32 -7.02 6.14
C LEU A 50 9.52 -6.25 7.19
N LYS A 51 9.97 -6.25 8.45
CA LYS A 51 9.34 -5.45 9.52
C LYS A 51 9.31 -3.96 9.19
N ILE A 52 10.36 -3.43 8.55
CA ILE A 52 10.44 -2.01 8.17
C ILE A 52 9.44 -1.73 7.06
N ILE A 53 9.35 -2.61 6.05
CA ILE A 53 8.40 -2.48 4.94
C ILE A 53 6.97 -2.42 5.46
N PHE A 54 6.55 -3.40 6.27
CA PHE A 54 5.17 -3.42 6.78
C PHE A 54 4.87 -2.29 7.76
N SER A 55 5.85 -1.84 8.55
CA SER A 55 5.69 -0.65 9.39
C SER A 55 5.48 0.61 8.54
N GLY A 56 6.23 0.75 7.44
CA GLY A 56 6.03 1.84 6.48
C GLY A 56 4.65 1.78 5.80
N MET A 57 4.18 0.58 5.45
CA MET A 57 2.81 0.39 4.94
C MET A 57 1.77 0.84 5.97
N LYS A 58 1.95 0.50 7.26
CA LYS A 58 1.03 0.91 8.32
C LYS A 58 1.02 2.43 8.49
N MET A 59 2.19 3.06 8.48
CA MET A 59 2.32 4.52 8.51
C MET A 59 1.63 5.18 7.31
N LEU A 60 1.66 4.54 6.14
CA LEU A 60 1.00 5.06 4.94
C LEU A 60 -0.54 5.02 5.05
N GLU A 61 -1.12 4.03 5.74
CA GLU A 61 -2.57 3.99 6.05
C GLU A 61 -3.01 5.18 6.93
N ASP A 62 -2.17 5.60 7.88
CA ASP A 62 -2.41 6.78 8.72
C ASP A 62 -2.16 8.10 7.95
N SER A 63 -1.38 8.03 6.88
CA SER A 63 -1.02 9.13 6.00
C SER A 63 -1.89 9.16 4.73
N TYR A 64 -1.31 9.55 3.61
CA TYR A 64 -1.96 9.55 2.30
C TYR A 64 -0.95 9.25 1.18
N LEU A 65 -1.46 8.68 0.09
CA LEU A 65 -0.71 8.45 -1.14
C LEU A 65 -1.08 9.49 -2.20
N GLY A 66 -0.07 10.09 -2.83
CA GLY A 66 -0.25 11.07 -3.90
C GLY A 66 -0.59 12.48 -3.42
N GLY A 67 -1.32 13.25 -4.24
CA GLY A 67 -1.58 14.67 -4.01
C GLY A 67 -2.82 14.96 -3.15
N TYR A 68 -2.88 16.18 -2.61
CA TYR A 68 -4.06 16.73 -1.90
C TYR A 68 -4.48 15.97 -0.62
N GLY A 69 -3.56 15.28 0.02
CA GLY A 69 -3.80 14.56 1.28
C GLY A 69 -4.29 15.43 2.42
N SER A 70 -3.70 16.61 2.58
CA SER A 70 -4.15 17.62 3.57
C SER A 70 -5.59 18.10 3.34
N ARG A 71 -6.18 17.82 2.17
CA ARG A 71 -7.57 18.10 1.80
C ARG A 71 -8.43 16.83 1.68
N GLY A 72 -7.99 15.73 2.29
CA GLY A 72 -8.73 14.47 2.39
C GLY A 72 -8.64 13.55 1.18
N SER A 73 -7.64 13.70 0.31
CA SER A 73 -7.40 12.77 -0.81
C SER A 73 -6.36 11.71 -0.45
N GLY A 74 -6.30 10.60 -1.18
CA GLY A 74 -5.20 9.65 -1.07
C GLY A 74 -5.21 8.76 0.18
N ARG A 75 -6.32 8.69 0.94
CA ARG A 75 -6.49 7.67 1.98
C ARG A 75 -6.51 6.30 1.33
N ILE A 76 -5.68 5.39 1.83
CA ILE A 76 -5.59 4.02 1.34
C ILE A 76 -5.73 3.03 2.49
N LYS A 77 -6.01 1.78 2.14
CA LYS A 77 -5.96 0.64 3.06
C LYS A 77 -5.39 -0.56 2.32
N PHE A 78 -4.46 -1.28 2.94
CA PHE A 78 -3.95 -2.53 2.41
C PHE A 78 -4.84 -3.67 2.88
N THR A 79 -5.34 -4.47 1.95
CA THR A 79 -6.19 -5.63 2.24
C THR A 79 -5.76 -6.82 1.41
N LYS A 80 -6.10 -8.03 1.87
CA LYS A 80 -5.84 -9.29 1.14
C LYS A 80 -4.35 -9.44 0.75
N ILE A 81 -3.44 -9.22 1.70
CA ILE A 81 -2.00 -9.40 1.49
C ILE A 81 -1.69 -10.90 1.54
N SER A 82 -0.90 -11.39 0.58
CA SER A 82 -0.32 -12.74 0.56
C SER A 82 1.19 -12.63 0.38
N ILE A 83 1.95 -13.20 1.32
CA ILE A 83 3.41 -13.29 1.25
C ILE A 83 3.78 -14.70 0.81
N LYS A 84 4.56 -14.77 -0.25
CA LYS A 84 4.98 -15.99 -0.91
C LYS A 84 6.49 -16.08 -0.93
N TRP A 85 7.04 -17.21 -0.52
CA TRP A 85 8.46 -17.48 -0.58
C TRP A 85 8.80 -18.34 -1.80
N ARG A 86 9.85 -17.93 -2.51
CA ARG A 86 10.40 -18.64 -3.66
C ARG A 86 11.88 -18.84 -3.41
N SER A 87 12.25 -20.05 -3.00
CA SER A 87 13.65 -20.40 -2.74
C SER A 87 14.45 -20.52 -4.03
N LYS A 88 15.78 -20.66 -3.91
CA LYS A 88 16.64 -20.95 -5.07
C LYS A 88 16.24 -22.25 -5.77
N GLU A 89 15.87 -23.28 -5.01
CA GLU A 89 15.47 -24.60 -5.50
C GLU A 89 14.17 -24.53 -6.31
N PHE A 90 13.24 -23.64 -5.93
CA PHE A 90 12.03 -23.35 -6.71
C PHE A 90 12.40 -22.90 -8.14
N TYR A 91 13.34 -21.95 -8.26
CA TYR A 91 13.80 -21.46 -9.57
C TYR A 91 14.64 -22.47 -10.35
N LEU A 92 15.31 -23.39 -9.67
CA LEU A 92 16.05 -24.50 -10.29
C LEU A 92 15.15 -25.69 -10.70
N GLY A 93 13.85 -25.64 -10.38
CA GLY A 93 12.91 -26.73 -10.65
C GLY A 93 13.15 -27.99 -9.82
N LYS A 94 13.81 -27.86 -8.66
CA LYS A 94 14.21 -28.98 -7.77
C LYS A 94 13.50 -28.99 -6.42
N GLY A 95 12.67 -27.99 -6.12
CA GLY A 95 11.95 -27.84 -4.85
C GLY A 95 10.43 -27.87 -5.02
N GLU A 96 9.72 -27.89 -3.89
CA GLU A 96 8.26 -27.72 -3.86
C GLU A 96 7.82 -26.39 -4.48
N THR A 97 6.54 -26.32 -4.83
CA THR A 97 5.85 -25.09 -5.25
C THR A 97 6.04 -23.95 -4.26
N GLU A 98 5.89 -22.71 -4.75
CA GLU A 98 5.80 -21.48 -3.96
C GLU A 98 5.09 -21.70 -2.61
N SER A 99 5.74 -21.36 -1.50
CA SER A 99 5.16 -21.54 -0.17
C SER A 99 4.53 -20.25 0.33
N ILE A 100 3.33 -20.37 0.89
CA ILE A 100 2.62 -19.24 1.50
C ILE A 100 3.18 -19.05 2.92
N VAL A 101 3.77 -17.88 3.17
CA VAL A 101 4.38 -17.51 4.45
C VAL A 101 3.33 -16.88 5.37
N ALA A 102 2.52 -15.97 4.84
CA ALA A 102 1.47 -15.29 5.58
C ALA A 102 0.38 -14.77 4.63
N GLU A 103 -0.87 -14.79 5.11
CA GLU A 103 -2.00 -14.19 4.40
C GLU A 103 -2.93 -13.50 5.40
N GLY A 104 -3.55 -12.40 4.97
CA GLY A 104 -4.55 -11.68 5.74
C GLY A 104 -4.56 -10.17 5.51
N GLY A 105 -5.11 -9.44 6.48
CA GLY A 105 -4.95 -7.99 6.56
C GLY A 105 -3.54 -7.60 7.01
N LEU A 106 -3.20 -6.32 6.87
CA LEU A 106 -1.86 -5.80 7.23
C LEU A 106 -1.47 -6.13 8.68
N ASP A 107 -2.39 -5.94 9.63
CA ASP A 107 -2.10 -6.21 11.04
C ASP A 107 -1.82 -7.70 11.30
N ASN A 108 -2.59 -8.61 10.69
CA ASN A 108 -2.38 -10.06 10.80
C ASN A 108 -1.03 -10.49 10.20
N VAL A 109 -0.67 -9.92 9.06
CA VAL A 109 0.61 -10.19 8.40
C VAL A 109 1.78 -9.69 9.27
N MET A 110 1.65 -8.49 9.84
CA MET A 110 2.65 -7.95 10.76
C MET A 110 2.86 -8.80 12.01
N GLU A 111 1.81 -9.42 12.54
CA GLU A 111 1.90 -10.37 13.66
C GLU A 111 2.69 -11.63 13.26
N LYS A 112 2.31 -12.27 12.15
CA LYS A 112 3.00 -13.48 11.65
C LYS A 112 4.49 -13.22 11.34
N ILE A 113 4.83 -12.08 10.75
CA ILE A 113 6.23 -11.73 10.46
C ILE A 113 7.07 -11.52 11.73
N LYS A 114 6.45 -11.05 12.84
CA LYS A 114 7.16 -10.98 14.12
C LYS A 114 7.55 -12.36 14.64
N GLU A 115 6.69 -13.35 14.48
CA GLU A 115 6.94 -14.74 14.90
C GLU A 115 8.08 -15.39 14.10
N LEU A 116 8.25 -15.01 12.82
CA LEU A 116 9.32 -15.48 11.94
C LEU A 116 10.71 -14.85 12.22
N SER A 117 10.75 -13.76 12.97
CA SER A 117 11.98 -12.98 13.21
C SER A 117 12.65 -13.26 14.56
N ILE A 118 12.22 -14.32 15.27
CA ILE A 118 12.70 -14.73 16.60
C ILE A 118 13.53 -16.01 16.48
#